data_AF-A0A7J8YR68-F1
#
_entry.id   AF-A0A7J8YR68-F1
#
_cell.length_a   1.000
_cell.length_b   1.000
_cell.length_c   1.000
_cell.angle_alpha   90.00
_cell.angle_beta   90.00
_cell.angle_gamma   90.00
#
_symmetry.space_group_name_H-M   'P 1'
#
loop_
_entity.id
_entity.type
_entity.pdbx_description
1 polymer ?
#
loop_
_entity_poly.entity_id
_entity_poly.type
_entity_poly.pdbx_seq_one_letter_code
_entity_poly.pdbx_strand_id
1 'polypeptide(L)'
;RPSTEEEILTIQIKPGWKKGTKITFPEKGNEQRGVIPSDLVFIIDEKPHSVFKRDGNDLILTQKISLVEALTGYTAQLTTLDGRTLTVPINNIINPTYEEVVKGEGMPIPKEPSKKGNLRIKFTIKFPTKLTTEQKTGLKRLISSP
;
A
#
# COMPACT_ATOMS: atom_id res chain seq x y z
N ARG A 1 20.30 -45.32 -1.11
CA ARG A 1 19.97 -44.28 -2.12
C ARG A 1 19.27 -43.16 -1.35
N PRO A 2 19.53 -41.88 -1.64
CA PRO A 2 18.73 -40.81 -1.05
C PRO A 2 17.26 -41.02 -1.46
N SER A 3 16.36 -41.00 -0.48
CA SER A 3 14.91 -40.95 -0.67
C SER A 3 14.45 -39.53 -0.39
N THR A 4 13.48 -39.05 -1.17
CA THR A 4 12.82 -37.78 -0.92
C THR A 4 11.53 -38.07 -0.16
N GLU A 5 11.34 -37.40 0.97
CA GLU A 5 10.10 -37.43 1.73
C GLU A 5 9.37 -36.09 1.58
N GLU A 6 8.05 -36.15 1.48
CA GLU A 6 7.20 -34.96 1.42
C GLU A 6 6.50 -34.77 2.77
N GLU A 7 6.64 -33.59 3.35
CA GLU A 7 5.98 -33.20 4.59
C GLU A 7 5.25 -31.86 4.39
N ILE A 8 4.03 -31.77 4.93
CA ILE A 8 3.24 -30.54 4.89
C ILE A 8 3.54 -29.70 6.14
N LEU A 9 4.17 -28.55 5.95
CA LEU A 9 4.42 -27.58 7.01
C LEU A 9 3.38 -26.45 6.95
N THR A 10 2.60 -26.31 8.03
CA THR A 10 1.56 -25.27 8.12
C THR A 10 2.12 -23.98 8.71
N ILE A 11 2.04 -22.88 7.95
CA ILE A 11 2.44 -21.53 8.42
C ILE A 11 1.19 -20.67 8.58
N GLN A 12 0.89 -20.28 9.83
CA GLN A 12 -0.19 -19.34 10.12
C GLN A 12 0.34 -17.90 10.03
N ILE A 13 0.02 -17.21 8.93
CA ILE A 13 0.43 -15.82 8.72
C ILE A 13 -0.33 -14.91 9.68
N LYS A 14 0.39 -14.22 10.56
CA LYS A 14 -0.23 -13.27 11.50
C LYS A 14 -0.43 -11.90 10.83
N PRO A 15 -1.54 -11.19 11.14
CA PRO A 15 -1.77 -9.84 10.65
C PRO A 15 -0.59 -8.90 10.93
N GLY A 16 -0.20 -8.10 9.93
CA GLY A 16 0.84 -7.11 10.06
C GLY A 16 2.28 -7.63 9.97
N TRP A 17 2.50 -8.95 9.82
CA TRP A 17 3.84 -9.48 9.54
C TRP A 17 4.49 -8.75 8.37
N LYS A 18 5.76 -8.39 8.55
CA LYS A 18 6.53 -7.61 7.58
C LYS A 18 7.42 -8.53 6.76
N LYS A 19 7.77 -8.08 5.55
CA LYS A 19 8.88 -8.66 4.79
C LYS A 19 10.09 -8.92 5.69
N GLY A 20 10.68 -10.10 5.57
CA GLY A 20 11.84 -10.53 6.35
C GLY A 20 11.50 -11.27 7.66
N THR A 21 10.22 -11.39 8.03
CA THR A 21 9.81 -12.23 9.17
C THR A 21 10.23 -13.67 8.92
N LYS A 22 10.95 -14.28 9.87
CA LYS A 22 11.47 -15.65 9.77
C LYS A 22 10.57 -16.62 10.54
N ILE A 23 10.26 -17.75 9.92
CA ILE A 23 9.54 -18.87 10.52
C ILE A 23 10.46 -20.09 10.42
N THR A 24 10.92 -20.59 11.55
CA THR A 24 11.86 -21.70 11.63
C THR A 24 11.14 -22.99 11.99
N PHE A 25 11.36 -24.03 11.20
CA PHE A 25 11.00 -25.41 11.53
C PHE A 25 12.29 -26.15 11.86
N PRO A 26 12.52 -26.53 13.12
CA PRO A 26 13.76 -27.15 13.54
C PRO A 26 13.91 -28.53 12.91
N GLU A 27 15.15 -28.87 12.51
CA GLU A 27 15.51 -30.20 12.03
C GLU A 27 14.69 -30.71 10.83
N LYS A 28 14.18 -29.79 9.99
CA LYS A 28 13.42 -30.10 8.76
C LYS A 28 14.23 -30.02 7.46
N GLY A 29 15.55 -29.96 7.58
CA GLY A 29 16.50 -29.97 6.47
C GLY A 29 16.86 -31.39 6.02
N ASN A 30 17.95 -31.50 5.27
CA ASN A 30 18.44 -32.80 4.81
C ASN A 30 18.92 -33.66 5.99
N GLU A 31 18.45 -34.91 6.06
CA GLU A 31 18.87 -35.88 7.06
C GLU A 31 20.10 -36.68 6.61
N GLN A 32 21.04 -36.90 7.53
CA GLN A 32 22.20 -37.77 7.34
C GLN A 32 22.46 -38.61 8.59
N ARG A 33 22.91 -39.85 8.42
CA ARG A 33 23.14 -40.77 9.53
C ARG A 33 24.17 -40.21 10.52
N GLY A 34 23.77 -40.05 11.78
CA GLY A 34 24.63 -39.53 12.85
C GLY A 34 24.81 -38.01 12.85
N VAL A 35 24.04 -37.27 12.05
CA VAL A 35 24.05 -35.81 11.96
C VAL A 35 22.66 -35.29 12.25
N ILE A 36 22.55 -34.27 13.12
CA ILE A 36 21.28 -33.59 13.37
C ILE A 36 20.86 -32.82 12.10
N PRO A 37 19.63 -33.00 11.60
CA PRO A 37 19.18 -32.27 10.41
C PRO A 37 19.23 -30.75 10.62
N SER A 38 19.43 -30.01 9.54
CA SER A 38 19.43 -28.54 9.60
C SER A 38 18.01 -27.99 9.76
N ASP A 39 17.88 -26.73 10.18
CA ASP A 39 16.59 -26.05 10.26
C ASP A 39 16.11 -25.59 8.88
N LEU A 40 14.80 -25.66 8.66
CA LEU A 40 14.15 -25.04 7.52
C LEU A 40 13.59 -23.66 7.92
N VAL A 41 14.09 -22.60 7.29
CA VAL A 41 13.68 -21.22 7.59
C VAL A 41 12.90 -20.62 6.41
N PHE A 42 11.62 -20.35 6.63
CA PHE A 42 10.80 -19.58 5.71
C PHE A 42 10.96 -18.09 6.01
N ILE A 43 11.08 -17.28 4.96
CA ILE A 43 11.14 -15.82 5.06
C ILE A 43 9.93 -15.24 4.35
N ILE A 44 9.13 -14.44 5.08
CA ILE A 44 7.99 -13.74 4.50
C ILE A 44 8.47 -12.71 3.50
N ASP A 45 7.86 -12.69 2.32
CA ASP A 45 8.01 -11.64 1.32
C ASP A 45 6.65 -11.06 0.92
N GLU A 46 6.69 -9.86 0.34
CA GLU A 46 5.51 -9.10 -0.07
C GLU A 46 5.40 -9.11 -1.59
N LYS A 47 4.33 -9.73 -2.09
CA LYS A 47 4.02 -9.70 -3.52
C LYS A 47 3.54 -8.29 -3.90
N PRO A 48 4.04 -7.69 -5.00
CA PRO A 48 3.52 -6.43 -5.51
C PRO A 48 2.00 -6.49 -5.71
N HIS A 49 1.31 -5.47 -5.22
CA HIS A 49 -0.13 -5.31 -5.38
C HIS A 49 -0.42 -4.21 -6.41
N SER A 50 -1.49 -4.38 -7.20
CA SER A 50 -1.81 -3.48 -8.32
C SER A 50 -2.21 -2.07 -7.88
N VAL A 51 -2.93 -1.97 -6.76
CA VAL A 51 -3.42 -0.69 -6.19
C VAL A 51 -2.52 -0.14 -5.09
N PHE A 52 -2.25 -0.95 -4.06
CA PHE A 52 -1.53 -0.51 -2.87
C PHE A 52 -0.05 -0.84 -2.92
N LYS A 53 0.77 0.06 -2.40
CA LYS A 53 2.16 -0.19 -2.03
C LYS A 53 2.28 -0.09 -0.52
N ARG A 54 2.78 -1.12 0.12
CA ARG A 54 3.05 -1.08 1.57
C ARG A 54 4.30 -0.26 1.86
N ASP A 55 4.23 0.56 2.90
CA ASP A 55 5.36 1.30 3.46
C ASP A 55 5.36 1.12 4.99
N GLY A 56 6.09 0.11 5.46
CA GLY A 56 6.06 -0.28 6.87
C GLY A 56 4.67 -0.76 7.32
N ASN A 57 3.99 0.03 8.13
CA ASN A 57 2.61 -0.24 8.56
C ASN A 57 1.57 0.57 7.75
N ASP A 58 2.02 1.47 6.89
CA ASP A 58 1.15 2.31 6.09
C ASP A 58 0.91 1.69 4.71
N LEU A 59 -0.16 2.11 4.07
CA LEU A 59 -0.48 1.79 2.69
C LEU A 59 -0.45 3.07 1.86
N ILE A 60 0.19 3.02 0.71
CA ILE A 60 0.23 4.10 -0.27
C ILE A 60 -0.58 3.68 -1.48
N LEU A 61 -1.44 4.56 -1.98
CA LEU A 61 -2.05 4.41 -3.30
C LEU A 61 -1.95 5.71 -4.08
N THR A 62 -1.92 5.62 -5.40
CA THR A 62 -1.85 6.79 -6.27
C THR A 62 -3.11 6.89 -7.10
N GLN A 63 -3.87 7.98 -6.93
CA GLN A 63 -5.03 8.28 -7.77
C GLN A 63 -4.68 9.27 -8.86
N LYS A 64 -5.30 9.10 -10.03
CA LYS A 64 -5.16 10.00 -11.16
C LYS A 64 -6.38 10.92 -11.16
N ILE A 65 -6.13 12.22 -11.07
CA ILE A 65 -7.19 13.24 -11.05
C ILE A 65 -6.90 14.29 -12.13
N SER A 66 -7.94 14.99 -12.58
CA SER A 66 -7.81 16.14 -13.47
C SER A 66 -7.30 17.36 -12.71
N LEU A 67 -6.72 18.32 -13.45
CA LEU A 67 -6.36 19.62 -12.87
C LEU A 67 -7.57 20.35 -12.26
N VAL A 68 -8.77 20.18 -12.82
CA VAL A 68 -9.98 20.80 -12.28
C VAL A 68 -10.29 20.22 -10.90
N GLU A 69 -10.40 18.90 -10.78
CA GLU A 69 -10.61 18.22 -9.48
C GLU A 69 -9.53 18.61 -8.46
N ALA A 70 -8.27 18.70 -8.90
CA ALA A 70 -7.17 19.10 -8.03
C ALA A 70 -7.32 20.52 -7.46
N LEU A 71 -7.94 21.45 -8.20
CA LEU A 71 -8.13 22.84 -7.81
C LEU A 71 -9.48 23.11 -7.13
N THR A 72 -10.51 22.32 -7.45
CA THR A 72 -11.90 22.57 -6.99
C THR A 72 -12.39 21.58 -5.94
N GLY A 73 -11.59 20.57 -5.60
CA GLY A 73 -11.94 19.50 -4.68
C GLY A 73 -12.23 18.19 -5.39
N TYR A 74 -12.01 17.11 -4.65
CA TYR A 74 -12.08 15.74 -5.15
C TYR A 74 -12.59 14.80 -4.06
N THR A 75 -13.39 13.79 -4.41
CA THR A 75 -13.80 12.75 -3.46
C THR A 75 -13.18 11.43 -3.87
N ALA A 76 -12.20 10.96 -3.10
CA ALA A 76 -11.57 9.67 -3.35
C ALA A 76 -12.55 8.55 -2.95
N GLN A 77 -12.88 7.69 -3.90
CA GLN A 77 -13.61 6.44 -3.65
C GLN A 77 -12.68 5.27 -3.95
N LEU A 78 -12.52 4.37 -2.98
CA LEU A 78 -11.63 3.21 -3.11
C LEU A 78 -12.11 2.04 -2.28
N THR A 79 -11.74 0.83 -2.72
CA THR A 79 -11.96 -0.40 -1.97
C THR A 79 -10.71 -0.72 -1.16
N THR A 80 -10.86 -0.86 0.15
CA THR A 80 -9.78 -1.22 1.08
C THR A 80 -9.40 -2.70 0.95
N LEU A 81 -8.28 -3.12 1.55
CA LEU A 81 -7.83 -4.53 1.50
C LEU A 81 -8.81 -5.53 2.15
N ASP A 82 -9.66 -5.07 3.07
CA ASP A 82 -10.73 -5.85 3.70
C ASP A 82 -12.07 -5.77 2.95
N GLY A 83 -12.10 -5.17 1.76
CA GLY A 83 -13.26 -5.14 0.86
C GLY A 83 -14.29 -4.04 1.15
N ARG A 84 -14.07 -3.19 2.16
CA ARG A 84 -14.96 -2.04 2.42
C ARG A 84 -14.77 -0.96 1.36
N THR A 85 -15.83 -0.21 1.11
CA THR A 85 -15.73 1.04 0.32
C THR A 85 -15.43 2.20 1.26
N LEU A 86 -14.37 2.94 0.96
CA LEU A 86 -13.97 4.13 1.67
C LEU A 86 -14.22 5.36 0.77
N THR A 87 -14.88 6.37 1.33
CA THR A 87 -15.16 7.64 0.65
C THR A 87 -14.51 8.78 1.44
N VAL A 88 -13.58 9.49 0.80
CA VAL A 88 -12.77 10.54 1.44
C VAL A 88 -12.95 11.84 0.67
N PRO A 89 -13.73 12.81 1.18
CA PRO A 89 -13.82 14.13 0.59
C PRO A 89 -12.54 14.94 0.86
N ILE A 90 -11.97 15.49 -0.20
CA ILE A 90 -10.74 16.30 -0.17
C ILE A 90 -11.10 17.68 -0.72
N ASN A 91 -11.21 18.65 0.20
CA ASN A 91 -11.59 20.02 -0.12
C ASN A 91 -10.39 20.95 -0.31
N ASN A 92 -9.20 20.50 0.08
CA ASN A 92 -7.96 21.25 -0.10
C ASN A 92 -7.50 21.22 -1.55
N ILE A 93 -6.71 22.22 -1.94
CA ILE A 93 -6.03 22.21 -3.24
C ILE A 93 -4.98 21.08 -3.24
N ILE A 94 -5.11 20.17 -4.20
CA ILE A 94 -4.20 19.05 -4.41
C ILE A 94 -3.09 19.51 -5.35
N ASN A 95 -1.89 19.71 -4.81
CA ASN A 95 -0.69 19.97 -5.61
C ASN A 95 0.09 18.66 -5.86
N PRO A 96 1.10 18.63 -6.76
CA PRO A 96 1.84 17.40 -7.09
C PRO A 96 2.55 16.70 -5.92
N THR A 97 2.83 17.43 -4.83
CA THR A 97 3.45 16.88 -3.62
C THR A 97 2.44 16.63 -2.49
N TYR A 98 1.17 17.00 -2.70
CA TYR A 98 0.11 16.81 -1.73
C TYR A 98 -0.14 15.33 -1.49
N GLU A 99 -0.44 15.01 -0.24
CA GLU A 99 -0.81 13.67 0.19
C GLU A 99 -1.97 13.77 1.18
N GLU A 100 -3.03 13.02 0.92
CA GLU A 100 -4.14 12.89 1.85
C GLU A 100 -3.86 11.71 2.78
N VAL A 101 -3.92 11.92 4.09
CA VAL A 101 -3.65 10.88 5.08
C VAL A 101 -4.93 10.48 5.81
N VAL A 102 -5.41 9.27 5.51
CA VAL A 102 -6.55 8.67 6.22
C VAL A 102 -6.03 7.81 7.37
N LYS A 103 -6.24 8.30 8.60
CA LYS A 103 -5.73 7.65 9.80
C LYS A 103 -6.38 6.29 10.02
N GLY A 104 -5.58 5.28 10.37
CA GLY A 104 -6.07 3.95 10.74
C GLY A 104 -6.51 3.05 9.58
N GLU A 105 -6.33 3.46 8.33
CA GLU A 105 -6.68 2.67 7.13
C GLU A 105 -5.46 1.98 6.48
N GLY A 106 -4.37 1.83 7.22
CA GLY A 106 -3.17 1.08 6.81
C GLY A 106 -3.18 -0.39 7.25
N MET A 107 -1.99 -0.98 7.38
CA MET A 107 -1.79 -2.36 7.83
C MET A 107 -1.88 -2.48 9.36
N PRO A 108 -2.34 -3.63 9.90
CA PRO A 108 -2.29 -3.92 11.33
C PRO A 108 -0.88 -3.82 11.91
N ILE A 109 -0.76 -3.31 13.14
CA ILE A 109 0.51 -3.21 13.85
C ILE A 109 0.68 -4.48 14.70
N PRO A 110 1.70 -5.35 14.44
CA PRO A 110 1.80 -6.66 15.10
C PRO A 110 1.83 -6.62 16.64
N LYS A 111 2.41 -5.56 17.20
CA LYS A 111 2.55 -5.37 18.66
C LYS A 111 1.31 -4.71 19.29
N GLU A 112 0.40 -4.17 18.49
CA GLU A 112 -0.77 -3.42 18.94
C GLU A 112 -1.99 -3.84 18.09
N PRO A 113 -2.63 -4.98 18.42
CA PRO A 113 -3.62 -5.61 17.54
C PRO A 113 -4.85 -4.75 17.19
N SER A 114 -5.18 -3.76 18.03
CA SER A 114 -6.28 -2.82 17.81
C SER A 114 -5.89 -1.61 16.96
N LYS A 115 -4.61 -1.46 16.60
CA LYS A 115 -4.10 -0.33 15.83
C LYS A 115 -3.65 -0.75 14.44
N LYS A 116 -3.83 0.18 13.51
CA LYS A 116 -3.35 0.12 12.13
C LYS A 116 -2.50 1.34 11.84
N GLY A 117 -1.63 1.23 10.84
CA GLY A 117 -1.01 2.40 10.22
C GLY A 117 -2.04 3.23 9.43
N ASN A 118 -1.55 4.11 8.58
CA ASN A 118 -2.36 5.04 7.81
C ASN A 118 -2.46 4.64 6.34
N LEU A 119 -3.50 5.13 5.69
CA LEU A 119 -3.60 5.17 4.24
C LEU A 119 -3.11 6.53 3.75
N ARG A 120 -2.18 6.54 2.81
CA ARG A 120 -1.56 7.71 2.21
C ARG A 120 -1.94 7.77 0.74
N ILE A 121 -2.83 8.70 0.38
CA ILE A 121 -3.31 8.87 -0.99
C ILE A 121 -2.45 9.94 -1.67
N LYS A 122 -1.69 9.50 -2.68
CA LYS A 122 -0.93 10.38 -3.56
C LYS A 122 -1.71 10.66 -4.84
N PHE A 123 -1.40 11.77 -5.49
CA PHE A 123 -2.12 12.20 -6.69
C PHE A 123 -1.19 12.40 -7.87
N THR A 124 -1.59 11.87 -9.02
CA THR A 124 -1.02 12.24 -10.32
C THR A 124 -2.02 13.15 -11.03
N ILE A 125 -1.66 14.42 -11.17
CA ILE A 125 -2.53 15.44 -11.76
C ILE A 125 -2.38 15.40 -13.29
N LYS A 126 -3.48 15.15 -13.98
CA LYS A 126 -3.56 15.19 -15.43
C LYS A 126 -3.89 16.62 -15.88
N PHE A 127 -2.87 17.31 -16.39
CA PHE A 127 -3.04 18.62 -17.01
C PHE A 127 -3.74 18.49 -18.37
N PRO A 128 -4.57 19.48 -18.75
CA PRO A 128 -5.11 19.57 -20.10
C PRO A 128 -3.96 19.81 -21.10
N THR A 129 -4.02 19.18 -22.27
CA THR A 129 -2.98 19.33 -23.31
C THR A 129 -3.09 20.64 -24.08
N LYS A 130 -4.28 21.25 -24.12
CA LYS A 130 -4.58 22.52 -24.77
C LYS A 130 -5.65 23.27 -23.98
N LEU A 131 -5.65 24.59 -24.10
CA LEU A 131 -6.68 25.49 -23.57
C LEU A 131 -7.01 26.53 -24.63
N THR A 132 -8.29 26.87 -24.76
CA THR A 132 -8.73 27.95 -25.66
C THR A 132 -8.30 29.32 -25.12
N THR A 133 -8.37 30.35 -25.97
CA THR A 133 -8.04 31.73 -25.58
C THR A 133 -8.95 32.22 -24.45
N GLU A 134 -10.24 31.88 -24.51
CA GLU A 134 -11.24 32.21 -23.51
C GLU A 134 -10.92 31.55 -22.17
N GLN A 135 -10.60 30.25 -22.18
CA GLN A 135 -10.21 29.49 -20.99
C GLN A 135 -8.95 30.08 -20.34
N LYS A 136 -7.92 30.39 -21.14
CA LYS A 136 -6.69 31.02 -20.62
C LYS A 136 -6.97 32.39 -20.01
N THR A 137 -7.82 33.20 -20.64
CA THR A 137 -8.18 34.52 -20.14
C THR A 137 -8.97 34.43 -18.84
N GLY A 138 -9.92 33.49 -18.76
CA GLY A 138 -10.67 33.21 -17.53
C GLY A 138 -9.77 32.76 -16.38
N LEU A 139 -8.87 31.81 -16.63
CA LEU A 139 -7.92 31.31 -15.63
C LEU A 139 -6.99 32.43 -15.12
N LYS A 140 -6.47 33.28 -16.01
CA LYS A 140 -5.67 34.44 -15.60
C LYS A 140 -6.47 35.37 -14.69
N ARG A 141 -7.74 35.63 -14.98
CA ARG A 141 -8.58 36.49 -14.13
C ARG A 141 -8.82 35.89 -12.75
N LEU A 142 -9.03 34.57 -12.66
CA LEU A 142 -9.43 33.89 -11.42
C LEU A 142 -8.25 33.54 -10.51
N ILE A 143 -7.09 33.21 -11.07
CA ILE A 143 -5.96 32.61 -10.33
C ILE A 143 -4.78 33.59 -10.17
N SER A 144 -4.76 34.71 -10.89
CA SER A 144 -3.66 35.70 -10.78
C SER A 144 -3.82 36.70 -9.64
N SER A 145 -4.82 36.53 -8.77
CA SER A 145 -4.92 37.33 -7.54
C SER A 145 -3.92 36.79 -6.50
N PRO A 146 -3.21 37.69 -5.78
CA PRO A 146 -2.17 37.32 -4.82
C PRO A 146 -2.69 36.49 -3.64
#